data_AF-A0A9E5F2L2-F1
#
_entry.id   AF-A0A9E5F2L2-F1
#
_cell.length_a   1.000
_cell.length_b   1.000
_cell.length_c   1.000
_cell.angle_alpha   90.00
_cell.angle_beta   90.00
_cell.angle_gamma   90.00
#
_symmetry.space_group_name_H-M   'P 1'
#
loop_
_entity.id
_entity.type
_entity.pdbx_description
1 polymer ?
#
loop_
_entity_poly.entity_id
_entity_poly.type
_entity_poly.pdbx_seq_one_letter_code
_entity_poly.pdbx_strand_id
1 'polypeptide(L)' 'MSEKWIQDAIKPEKRGALKRELGVPADKKIPVKTLNKAAKAPGKLGQRARLAKTLRGFD' A
#
# COMPACT_ATOMS: atom_id res chain seq x y z
N MET A 1 -8.60 17.15 8.12
CA MET A 1 -8.81 15.70 8.05
C MET A 1 -9.29 15.38 6.65
N SER A 2 -8.45 14.79 5.79
CA SER A 2 -8.84 14.57 4.39
C SER A 2 -9.82 13.39 4.32
N GLU A 3 -11.12 13.69 4.26
CA GLU A 3 -12.22 12.73 4.04
C GLU A 3 -11.98 11.79 2.85
N LYS A 4 -11.08 12.16 1.94
CA LYS A 4 -10.76 11.41 0.72
C LYS A 4 -9.35 10.83 0.68
N TRP A 5 -8.67 10.66 1.83
CA TRP A 5 -7.28 10.14 1.85
C TRP A 5 -7.14 8.76 1.21
N ILE A 6 -8.16 7.90 1.33
CA ILE A 6 -8.18 6.59 0.67
C ILE A 6 -8.29 6.78 -0.83
N GLN A 7 -9.27 7.56 -1.32
CA GLN A 7 -9.46 7.87 -2.74
C GLN A 7 -8.19 8.47 -3.37
N ASP A 8 -7.53 9.40 -2.68
CA ASP A 8 -6.25 9.96 -3.13
C ASP A 8 -5.11 8.93 -3.16
N ALA A 9 -5.15 7.91 -2.31
CA ALA A 9 -4.14 6.85 -2.26
C ALA A 9 -4.32 5.77 -3.35
N ILE A 10 -5.55 5.55 -3.82
CA ILE A 10 -5.87 4.61 -4.92
C ILE A 10 -5.81 5.26 -6.30
N LYS A 11 -5.72 6.60 -6.40
CA LYS A 11 -5.51 7.29 -7.68
C LYS A 11 -4.34 6.66 -8.46
N PRO A 12 -4.46 6.52 -9.79
CA PRO A 12 -3.46 5.86 -10.62
C PRO A 12 -2.05 6.46 -10.46
N GLU A 13 -1.96 7.77 -10.21
CA GLU A 13 -0.71 8.51 -9.98
C GLU A 13 0.03 8.09 -8.70
N LYS A 14 -0.68 7.63 -7.66
CA LYS A 14 -0.10 7.17 -6.39
C LYS A 14 -0.05 5.65 -6.28
N ARG A 15 -0.60 4.96 -7.28
CA ARG A 15 -0.56 3.51 -7.42
C ARG A 15 0.91 3.10 -7.55
N GLY A 16 1.37 2.23 -6.65
CA GLY A 16 2.77 1.79 -6.61
C GLY A 16 3.70 2.59 -5.69
N ALA A 17 3.23 3.62 -4.97
CA ALA A 17 4.05 4.31 -3.95
C ALA A 17 4.58 3.33 -2.87
N LEU A 18 3.73 2.42 -2.40
CA LEU A 18 4.14 1.36 -1.47
C LEU A 18 5.12 0.38 -2.12
N LYS A 19 4.99 0.09 -3.42
CA LYS A 19 5.91 -0.78 -4.16
C LYS A 19 7.29 -0.13 -4.30
N ARG A 20 7.33 1.17 -4.60
CA ARG A 20 8.57 1.98 -4.63
C ARG A 20 9.24 2.04 -3.27
N GLU A 21 8.47 2.28 -2.20
CA GLU A 21 9.01 2.29 -0.82
C GLU A 21 9.54 0.92 -0.39
N LEU A 22 8.97 -0.17 -0.89
CA LEU A 22 9.40 -1.54 -0.58
C LEU A 22 10.41 -2.12 -1.59
N GLY A 23 10.81 -1.35 -2.62
CA GLY A 23 11.70 -1.82 -3.69
C GLY A 23 11.13 -2.98 -4.52
N VAL A 24 9.82 -3.18 -4.52
CA VAL A 24 9.16 -4.26 -5.26
C VAL A 24 8.77 -3.75 -6.66
N PRO A 25 9.07 -4.48 -7.74
CA PRO A 25 8.67 -4.06 -9.08
C PRO A 25 7.14 -3.92 -9.22
N ALA A 26 6.70 -2.89 -9.95
CA ALA A 26 5.30 -2.53 -10.11
C ALA A 26 4.42 -3.64 -10.70
N ASP A 27 5.01 -4.53 -11.50
CA ASP A 27 4.33 -5.68 -12.11
C ASP A 27 4.22 -6.90 -11.20
N LYS A 28 5.02 -6.97 -10.12
CA LYS A 28 4.95 -8.13 -9.20
C LYS A 28 4.01 -7.88 -8.03
N LYS A 29 3.31 -8.92 -7.60
CA LYS A 29 2.54 -8.92 -6.36
C LYS A 29 3.49 -8.66 -5.19
N ILE A 30 3.11 -7.76 -4.27
CA ILE A 30 3.93 -7.45 -3.09
C ILE A 30 4.05 -8.73 -2.25
N PRO A 31 5.26 -9.19 -1.89
CA PRO A 31 5.43 -10.37 -1.07
C PRO A 31 4.67 -10.23 0.24
N VAL A 32 3.92 -11.26 0.63
CA VAL A 32 3.05 -11.25 1.82
C VAL A 32 3.84 -10.96 3.10
N LYS A 33 5.07 -11.49 3.20
CA LYS A 33 5.98 -11.23 4.32
C LYS A 33 6.33 -9.75 4.43
N THR A 34 6.72 -9.12 3.33
CA THR A 34 7.09 -7.70 3.27
C THR A 34 5.87 -6.80 3.53
N LEU A 35 4.72 -7.14 2.95
CA LEU A 35 3.46 -6.42 3.16
C LEU A 35 3.02 -6.46 4.63
N ASN A 36 3.10 -7.63 5.28
CA ASN A 36 2.75 -7.76 6.70
C ASN A 36 3.73 -7.00 7.59
N LYS A 37 5.04 -6.99 7.26
CA LYS A 37 6.04 -6.21 8.00
C LYS A 37 5.76 -4.70 7.86
N ALA A 38 5.45 -4.25 6.65
CA ALA A 38 5.07 -2.86 6.39
C ALA A 38 3.75 -2.48 7.08
N ALA A 39 2.75 -3.37 7.13
CA ALA A 39 1.47 -3.13 7.80
C ALA A 39 1.58 -3.02 9.33
N LYS A 40 2.67 -3.54 9.92
CA LYS A 40 2.99 -3.35 11.34
C LYS A 40 3.74 -2.05 11.61
N ALA A 41 4.24 -1.36 10.59
CA ALA A 41 4.92 -0.09 10.79
C ALA A 41 3.95 1.01 11.27
N PRO A 42 4.39 1.94 12.12
CA PRO A 42 3.62 3.14 12.45
C PRO A 42 3.64 4.15 11.29
N GLY A 43 2.71 5.11 11.32
CA GLY A 43 2.65 6.23 10.36
C GLY A 43 2.05 5.89 8.98
N LYS A 44 2.37 6.72 7.98
CA LYS A 44 1.80 6.66 6.62
C LYS A 44 2.19 5.37 5.89
N LEU A 45 3.37 4.81 6.15
CA LEU A 45 3.81 3.54 5.57
C LEU A 45 2.89 2.39 5.99
N GLY A 46 2.58 2.30 7.29
CA GLY A 46 1.65 1.30 7.82
C GLY A 46 0.23 1.43 7.28
N GLN A 47 -0.26 2.66 7.17
CA GLN A 47 -1.58 2.93 6.58
C GLN A 47 -1.66 2.45 5.12
N ARG A 48 -0.64 2.76 4.32
CA ARG A 48 -0.56 2.30 2.92
C ARG A 48 -0.48 0.78 2.81
N ALA A 49 0.30 0.13 3.67
CA ALA A 49 0.43 -1.32 3.68
C ALA A 49 -0.86 -2.04 4.12
N ARG A 50 -1.59 -1.50 5.10
CA ARG A 50 -2.91 -2.02 5.50
C ARG A 50 -3.92 -1.87 4.36
N LEU A 51 -3.98 -0.70 3.72
CA LEU A 51 -4.85 -0.48 2.56
C LEU A 51 -4.53 -1.46 1.43
N ALA A 52 -3.26 -1.64 1.08
CA ALA A 52 -2.85 -2.59 0.04
C ALA A 52 -3.19 -4.04 0.42
N LYS A 53 -3.11 -4.41 1.71
CA LYS A 53 -3.54 -5.71 2.20
C LYS A 53 -5.05 -5.91 2.07
N THR A 54 -5.84 -4.89 2.38
CA THR A 54 -7.29 -4.89 2.19
C THR A 54 -7.64 -5.04 0.71
N LEU A 55 -7.08 -4.21 -0.16
CA LEU A 55 -7.33 -4.25 -1.62
C LEU A 55 -6.89 -5.55 -2.28
N ARG A 56 -5.84 -6.22 -1.78
CA ARG A 56 -5.43 -7.55 -2.26
C ARG A 56 -6.48 -8.64 -2.01
N GLY A 57 -7.38 -8.43 -1.05
CA GLY A 57 -8.50 -9.34 -0.79
C GLY A 57 -9.73 -9.09 -1.66
N PHE A 58 -9.74 -8.02 -2.46
CA PHE A 58 -10.80 -7.67 -3.41
C PHE A 58 -10.39 -7.95 -4.87
N ASP A 59 -9.35 -8.78 -5.09
CA ASP A 59 -8.86 -9.23 -6.41
C ASP A 59 -9.81 -10.30 -7.00
#